data_AF-A0A9E2A985-F1
#
_entry.id   AF-A0A9E2A985-F1
#
_cell.length_a   1.000
_cell.length_b   1.000
_cell.length_c   1.000
_cell.angle_alpha   90.00
_cell.angle_beta   90.00
_cell.angle_gamma   90.00
#
_symmetry.space_group_name_H-M   'P 1'
#
loop_
_entity.id
_entity.type
_entity.pdbx_description
1 polymer ?
#
loop_
_entity_poly.entity_id
_entity_poly.type
_entity_poly.pdbx_seq_one_letter_code
_entity_poly.pdbx_strand_id
1 'polypeptide(L)'
;MMTRLQNNAAPWRVLWLIPVAAFAVFSIVATGGSSGGGDDDILIDDDLPVVILPNYNFFLANLSTGELLTAAVGNLFTVSVDIDGLLPGNLDLNTDANNNVTFVAYRIRQSARVDLTVAGVEPSALDGTFAVIVTDDISADFDVEPSSGTFEVRTPTETVVVSILANGIQLVLNGGDPVVYNTWEEFSDLIEDDTQEAWQRRAALAAGVMEFLTEQFFDVADVLDTLELVTLNNPIIETCDLFPGTPPAGVLGQGQITVTWLGSGELSDGDDFDWSFNQCWSADDEEVINGTITLENYTETIDFNNNSLFEIGFGGLSGQPGGVIYDITLSETLEDNTVFTILPEDIVTLTGGFALIIQVP
;
A
#
# COMPACT_ATOMS: atom_id res chain seq x y z
N MET A 1 16.00 -21.04 29.61
CA MET A 1 16.25 -21.43 28.20
C MET A 1 14.89 -21.75 27.62
N MET A 2 14.17 -20.70 27.23
CA MET A 2 12.85 -20.79 26.62
C MET A 2 13.12 -20.83 25.12
N THR A 3 12.92 -22.00 24.51
CA THR A 3 12.80 -22.13 23.07
C THR A 3 11.56 -21.35 22.65
N ARG A 4 11.77 -20.14 22.12
CA ARG A 4 10.77 -19.43 21.32
C ARG A 4 10.56 -20.33 20.09
N LEU A 5 9.37 -20.90 19.95
CA LEU A 5 8.97 -21.48 18.67
C LEU A 5 8.89 -20.28 17.72
N GLN A 6 9.84 -20.17 16.81
CA GLN A 6 9.74 -19.32 15.63
C GLN A 6 8.53 -19.83 14.85
N ASN A 7 7.41 -19.12 14.97
CA ASN A 7 6.50 -19.04 13.85
C ASN A 7 7.30 -18.22 12.83
N ASN A 8 7.85 -18.90 11.82
CA ASN A 8 8.36 -18.22 10.64
C ASN A 8 7.17 -17.39 10.13
N ALA A 9 7.26 -16.05 10.18
CA ALA A 9 6.30 -15.29 9.41
C ALA A 9 6.55 -15.68 7.95
N ALA A 10 5.46 -15.84 7.21
CA ALA A 10 5.55 -16.32 5.86
C ALA A 10 5.75 -15.13 4.91
N PRO A 11 6.26 -15.37 3.70
CA PRO A 11 6.61 -14.32 2.76
C PRO A 11 5.41 -13.49 2.29
N TRP A 12 4.18 -13.93 2.54
CA TRP A 12 3.00 -13.12 2.25
C TRP A 12 2.58 -12.25 3.43
N ARG A 13 2.90 -12.59 4.69
CA ARG A 13 2.70 -11.69 5.84
C ARG A 13 3.52 -10.42 5.66
N VAL A 14 4.67 -10.51 4.99
CA VAL A 14 5.44 -9.38 4.46
C VAL A 14 4.56 -8.41 3.66
N LEU A 15 3.61 -8.87 2.83
CA LEU A 15 2.69 -7.98 2.10
C LEU A 15 1.68 -7.22 2.99
N TRP A 16 1.45 -7.68 4.21
CA TRP A 16 0.58 -7.05 5.25
C TRP A 16 1.42 -6.27 6.26
N LEU A 17 2.74 -6.37 6.14
CA LEU A 17 3.76 -5.75 6.97
C LEU A 17 4.67 -4.96 6.04
N ILE A 18 4.13 -4.34 5.00
CA ILE A 18 4.83 -3.28 4.28
C ILE A 18 4.38 -1.96 4.89
N PRO A 19 4.82 -1.57 6.10
CA PRO A 19 5.04 -0.16 6.30
C PRO A 19 6.25 0.18 5.43
N VAL A 20 6.16 1.20 4.60
CA VAL A 20 7.38 1.90 4.18
C VAL A 20 7.89 2.64 5.43
N ALA A 21 8.44 1.88 6.39
CA ALA A 21 8.90 2.32 7.71
C ALA A 21 10.22 3.10 7.60
N ALA A 22 10.17 4.20 6.85
CA ALA A 22 11.20 5.23 6.86
C ALA A 22 10.66 6.59 7.30
N PHE A 23 9.34 6.77 7.45
CA PHE A 23 8.73 8.09 7.64
C PHE A 23 8.13 8.32 9.02
N ALA A 24 8.76 7.76 10.06
CA ALA A 24 8.42 8.15 11.42
C ALA A 24 8.82 9.61 11.65
N VAL A 25 7.79 10.46 11.79
CA VAL A 25 7.80 11.87 12.18
C VAL A 25 7.80 12.82 10.99
N PHE A 26 6.70 13.04 10.27
CA PHE A 26 6.33 14.36 9.74
C PHE A 26 4.80 14.47 9.59
N SER A 27 4.34 15.69 9.36
CA SER A 27 2.95 16.12 9.47
C SER A 27 2.60 16.90 8.22
N ILE A 28 1.52 16.49 7.52
CA ILE A 28 1.06 17.08 6.23
C ILE A 28 1.23 18.61 6.21
N VAL A 29 2.27 19.08 5.53
CA VAL A 29 2.37 20.48 5.11
C VAL A 29 1.68 20.60 3.77
N ALA A 30 0.42 20.98 3.78
CA ALA A 30 -0.29 21.34 2.56
C ALA A 30 0.30 22.66 2.02
N THR A 31 1.07 22.60 0.94
CA THR A 31 1.79 23.75 0.39
C THR A 31 0.94 24.49 -0.62
N GLY A 32 0.89 25.82 -0.50
CA GLY A 32 0.27 26.68 -1.50
C GLY A 32 1.17 26.81 -2.73
N GLY A 33 1.00 25.95 -3.73
CA GLY A 33 1.70 26.06 -5.01
C GLY A 33 1.40 27.40 -5.71
N SER A 34 2.43 28.22 -5.87
CA SER A 34 2.39 29.52 -6.56
C SER A 34 2.29 29.35 -8.08
N SER A 35 1.09 29.50 -8.65
CA SER A 35 0.93 29.67 -10.10
C SER A 35 1.18 31.13 -10.50
N GLY A 36 2.26 31.40 -11.23
CA GLY A 36 2.68 32.75 -11.56
C GLY A 36 1.81 33.52 -12.57
N GLY A 37 1.72 34.84 -12.34
CA GLY A 37 1.87 35.86 -13.38
C GLY A 37 0.61 36.43 -14.04
N GLY A 38 0.05 37.49 -13.44
CA GLY A 38 -0.82 38.45 -14.13
C GLY A 38 -1.35 39.51 -13.18
N ASP A 39 -0.87 40.74 -13.32
CA ASP A 39 -1.35 41.95 -12.63
C ASP A 39 -2.88 41.94 -12.50
N ASP A 40 -3.39 41.97 -11.26
CA ASP A 40 -4.56 42.73 -10.79
C ASP A 40 -4.76 42.48 -9.28
N ASP A 41 -4.67 43.56 -8.49
CA ASP A 41 -4.79 43.60 -7.02
C ASP A 41 -5.97 42.77 -6.45
N ILE A 42 -5.67 41.56 -5.95
CA ILE A 42 -6.31 40.98 -4.77
C ILE A 42 -5.18 40.46 -3.91
N LEU A 43 -4.93 41.14 -2.78
CA LEU A 43 -4.03 40.67 -1.72
C LEU A 43 -4.64 39.40 -1.11
N ILE A 44 -4.41 38.25 -1.75
CA ILE A 44 -4.42 36.97 -1.04
C ILE A 44 -3.08 36.94 -0.33
N ASP A 45 -3.14 36.71 0.97
CA ASP A 45 -1.96 36.52 1.80
C ASP A 45 -1.39 35.16 1.37
N ASP A 46 -0.36 35.17 0.51
CA ASP A 46 0.34 33.98 -0.01
C ASP A 46 0.95 33.10 1.12
N ASP A 47 0.77 33.51 2.38
CA ASP A 47 1.24 32.86 3.61
C ASP A 47 0.13 32.07 4.37
N LEU A 48 -1.11 31.97 3.86
CA LEU A 48 -2.14 31.17 4.54
C LEU A 48 -1.97 29.67 4.22
N PRO A 49 -1.83 28.82 5.25
CA PRO A 49 -1.64 27.40 5.03
C PRO A 49 -2.89 26.79 4.38
N VAL A 50 -2.67 25.84 3.46
CA VAL A 50 -3.76 25.13 2.78
C VAL A 50 -4.59 24.36 3.80
N VAL A 51 -5.91 24.37 3.61
CA VAL A 51 -6.88 23.73 4.50
C VAL A 51 -7.06 22.27 4.08
N ILE A 52 -6.72 21.34 4.98
CA ILE A 52 -7.06 19.93 4.81
C ILE A 52 -8.47 19.67 5.37
N LEU A 53 -9.32 19.04 4.55
CA LEU A 53 -10.68 18.68 4.95
C LEU A 53 -10.69 17.39 5.80
N PRO A 54 -11.69 17.19 6.66
CA PRO A 54 -11.77 15.98 7.49
C PRO A 54 -12.14 14.71 6.72
N ASN A 55 -12.48 14.80 5.43
CA ASN A 55 -12.84 13.62 4.64
C ASN A 55 -12.37 13.78 3.19
N TYR A 56 -11.81 12.72 2.62
CA TYR A 56 -11.41 12.62 1.21
C TYR A 56 -11.85 11.29 0.62
N ASN A 57 -12.08 11.25 -0.68
CA ASN A 57 -12.12 10.00 -1.44
C ASN A 57 -10.70 9.65 -1.88
N PHE A 58 -10.38 8.35 -1.92
CA PHE A 58 -9.20 7.85 -2.62
C PHE A 58 -9.63 6.95 -3.78
N PHE A 59 -8.79 6.90 -4.81
CA PHE A 59 -9.06 6.15 -6.02
C PHE A 59 -7.79 5.47 -6.50
N LEU A 60 -7.82 4.15 -6.52
CA LEU A 60 -6.77 3.34 -7.14
C LEU A 60 -7.24 2.87 -8.52
N ALA A 61 -6.35 2.90 -9.49
CA ALA A 61 -6.59 2.36 -10.83
C ALA A 61 -5.32 1.69 -11.36
N ASN A 62 -5.47 0.80 -12.35
CA ASN A 62 -4.31 0.29 -13.08
C ASN A 62 -3.54 1.43 -13.77
N LEU A 63 -2.25 1.21 -13.98
CA LEU A 63 -1.42 2.11 -14.79
C LEU A 63 -1.98 2.19 -16.22
N SER A 64 -1.91 3.38 -16.83
CA SER A 64 -2.38 3.59 -18.20
C SER A 64 -1.53 2.88 -19.26
N THR A 65 -0.32 2.45 -18.89
CA THR A 65 0.56 1.58 -19.70
C THR A 65 0.01 0.15 -19.83
N GLY A 66 -0.91 -0.26 -18.95
CA GLY A 66 -1.48 -1.60 -18.88
C GLY A 66 -0.63 -2.60 -18.09
N GLU A 67 0.46 -2.16 -17.48
CA GLU A 67 1.23 -2.98 -16.53
C GLU A 67 0.45 -3.13 -15.21
N LEU A 68 0.35 -4.37 -14.74
CA LEU A 68 -0.38 -4.71 -13.51
C LEU A 68 0.58 -4.78 -12.34
N LEU A 69 0.13 -4.32 -11.17
CA LEU A 69 0.80 -4.61 -9.91
C LEU A 69 0.90 -6.13 -9.73
N THR A 70 2.13 -6.60 -9.55
CA THR A 70 2.46 -8.02 -9.51
C THR A 70 3.42 -8.31 -8.37
N ALA A 71 3.04 -9.24 -7.50
CA ALA A 71 3.86 -9.78 -6.44
C ALA A 71 4.33 -11.19 -6.80
N ALA A 72 5.63 -11.39 -6.93
CA ALA A 72 6.23 -12.72 -7.04
C ALA A 72 6.75 -13.15 -5.67
N VAL A 73 6.15 -14.18 -5.09
CA VAL A 73 6.42 -14.67 -3.74
C VAL A 73 7.39 -15.84 -3.83
N GLY A 74 8.68 -15.55 -3.65
CA GLY A 74 9.79 -16.47 -3.69
C GLY A 74 9.75 -17.36 -4.93
N ASN A 75 9.72 -18.66 -4.71
CA ASN A 75 9.51 -19.68 -5.72
C ASN A 75 8.14 -20.38 -5.59
N LEU A 76 7.19 -19.73 -4.93
CA LEU A 76 5.88 -20.32 -4.62
C LEU A 76 4.86 -19.98 -5.70
N PHE A 77 4.53 -18.70 -5.84
CA PHE A 77 3.54 -18.22 -6.79
C PHE A 77 3.72 -16.74 -7.12
N THR A 78 3.06 -16.31 -8.19
CA THR A 78 2.90 -14.90 -8.55
C THR A 78 1.43 -14.51 -8.45
N VAL A 79 1.15 -13.32 -7.92
CA VAL A 79 -0.18 -12.70 -7.91
C VAL A 79 -0.11 -11.43 -8.74
N SER A 80 -0.92 -11.34 -9.79
CA SER A 80 -1.15 -10.11 -10.54
C SER A 80 -2.53 -9.55 -10.21
N VAL A 81 -2.58 -8.24 -9.99
CA VAL A 81 -3.76 -7.50 -9.56
C VAL A 81 -4.27 -6.62 -10.69
N ASP A 82 -5.51 -6.84 -11.12
CA ASP A 82 -6.20 -6.06 -12.15
C ASP A 82 -7.38 -5.31 -11.52
N ILE A 83 -7.24 -3.99 -11.36
CA ILE A 83 -8.31 -3.14 -10.83
C ILE A 83 -9.33 -2.86 -11.96
N ASP A 84 -10.56 -3.36 -11.82
CA ASP A 84 -11.61 -3.17 -12.83
C ASP A 84 -12.14 -1.73 -12.81
N GLY A 85 -11.48 -0.88 -13.59
CA GLY A 85 -11.78 0.55 -13.71
C GLY A 85 -11.20 1.35 -12.54
N LEU A 86 -11.84 1.27 -11.37
CA LEU A 86 -11.49 2.08 -10.21
C LEU A 86 -11.81 1.30 -8.93
N LEU A 87 -10.89 1.34 -7.96
CA LEU A 87 -11.15 0.95 -6.58
C LEU A 87 -11.38 2.24 -5.78
N PRO A 88 -12.65 2.64 -5.59
CA PRO A 88 -12.98 3.82 -4.81
C PRO A 88 -12.98 3.51 -3.31
N GLY A 89 -12.45 4.45 -2.55
CA GLY A 89 -12.52 4.46 -1.11
C GLY A 89 -12.80 5.85 -0.55
N ASN A 90 -13.01 5.89 0.76
CA ASN A 90 -13.19 7.11 1.51
C ASN A 90 -12.30 7.07 2.75
N LEU A 91 -11.84 8.23 3.16
CA LEU A 91 -10.88 8.42 4.22
C LEU A 91 -11.39 9.49 5.17
N ASP A 92 -11.41 9.16 6.45
CA ASP A 92 -11.69 10.08 7.54
C ASP A 92 -10.36 10.55 8.13
N LEU A 93 -10.19 11.87 8.20
CA LEU A 93 -9.01 12.55 8.69
C LEU A 93 -9.34 13.39 9.92
N ASN A 94 -8.35 13.57 10.78
CA ASN A 94 -8.37 14.60 11.80
C ASN A 94 -7.17 15.54 11.59
N THR A 95 -7.44 16.84 11.64
CA THR A 95 -6.43 17.88 11.44
C THR A 95 -6.36 18.72 12.71
N ASP A 96 -5.16 18.83 13.28
CA ASP A 96 -4.95 19.64 14.48
C ASP A 96 -4.74 21.13 14.16
N ALA A 97 -4.52 21.94 15.21
CA ALA A 97 -4.34 23.38 15.06
C ALA A 97 -3.03 23.80 14.34
N ASN A 98 -2.11 22.87 14.11
CA ASN A 98 -0.86 23.07 13.40
C ASN A 98 -0.92 22.47 11.98
N ASN A 99 -2.10 22.08 11.49
CA ASN A 99 -2.30 21.33 10.25
C ASN A 99 -1.68 19.93 10.24
N ASN A 100 -1.34 19.36 11.40
CA ASN A 100 -0.93 17.96 11.45
C ASN A 100 -2.15 17.09 11.15
N VAL A 101 -2.03 16.24 10.15
CA VAL A 101 -3.08 15.31 9.74
C VAL A 101 -2.81 13.96 10.36
N THR A 102 -3.86 13.34 10.88
CA THR A 102 -3.86 11.95 11.34
C THR A 102 -4.98 11.20 10.64
N PHE A 103 -4.65 10.05 10.04
CA PHE A 103 -5.66 9.11 9.54
C PHE A 103 -6.49 8.57 10.71
N VAL A 104 -7.80 8.50 10.52
CA VAL A 104 -8.74 8.04 11.57
C VAL A 104 -9.36 6.72 11.17
N ALA A 105 -9.94 6.66 9.98
CA ALA A 105 -10.63 5.49 9.47
C ALA A 105 -10.64 5.52 7.94
N TYR A 106 -10.85 4.36 7.33
CA TYR A 106 -11.04 4.26 5.90
C TYR A 106 -12.20 3.33 5.55
N ARG A 107 -12.69 3.48 4.32
CA ARG A 107 -13.69 2.58 3.74
C ARG A 107 -13.37 2.25 2.31
N ILE A 108 -13.42 0.98 1.95
CA ILE A 108 -13.47 0.54 0.56
C ILE A 108 -14.93 0.44 0.16
N ARG A 109 -15.31 1.14 -0.91
CA ARG A 109 -16.73 1.29 -1.26
C ARG A 109 -17.27 0.01 -1.91
N GLN A 110 -18.54 -0.27 -1.64
CA GLN A 110 -19.32 -1.25 -2.39
C GLN A 110 -19.17 -1.02 -3.90
N SER A 111 -19.23 -2.10 -4.68
CA SER A 111 -18.97 -2.19 -6.12
C SER A 111 -17.51 -2.09 -6.56
N ALA A 112 -16.56 -1.82 -5.66
CA ALA A 112 -15.14 -2.00 -5.96
C ALA A 112 -14.89 -3.44 -6.42
N ARG A 113 -14.09 -3.59 -7.49
CA ARG A 113 -13.74 -4.88 -8.05
C ARG A 113 -12.26 -4.94 -8.41
N VAL A 114 -11.66 -6.06 -8.04
CA VAL A 114 -10.29 -6.43 -8.39
C VAL A 114 -10.31 -7.86 -8.91
N ASP A 115 -9.72 -8.10 -10.08
CA ASP A 115 -9.49 -9.44 -10.61
C ASP A 115 -8.06 -9.87 -10.27
N LEU A 116 -7.94 -11.01 -9.60
CA LEU A 116 -6.65 -11.58 -9.18
C LEU A 116 -6.31 -12.74 -10.09
N THR A 117 -5.07 -12.76 -10.60
CA THR A 117 -4.52 -13.91 -11.31
C THR A 117 -3.35 -14.48 -10.54
N VAL A 118 -3.50 -15.72 -10.08
CA VAL A 118 -2.48 -16.44 -9.32
C VAL A 118 -1.88 -17.54 -10.18
N ALA A 119 -0.55 -17.57 -10.25
CA ALA A 119 0.21 -18.58 -10.97
C ALA A 119 1.29 -19.18 -10.06
N GLY A 120 1.05 -20.41 -9.58
CA GLY A 120 2.04 -21.19 -8.86
C GLY A 120 3.17 -21.72 -9.76
N VAL A 121 4.34 -21.94 -9.17
CA VAL A 121 5.45 -22.66 -9.82
C VAL A 121 5.11 -24.14 -10.00
N GLU A 122 4.37 -24.70 -9.04
CA GLU A 122 3.71 -26.00 -9.13
C GLU A 122 2.19 -25.81 -8.99
N PRO A 123 1.36 -26.71 -9.57
CA PRO A 123 -0.08 -26.60 -9.48
C PRO A 123 -0.54 -26.49 -8.02
N SER A 124 -1.11 -25.33 -7.67
CA SER A 124 -1.58 -25.04 -6.31
C SER A 124 -3.11 -24.88 -6.27
N ALA A 125 -3.68 -24.98 -5.08
CA ALA A 125 -5.09 -24.71 -4.84
C ALA A 125 -5.46 -23.23 -5.10
N LEU A 126 -4.48 -22.32 -5.05
CA LEU A 126 -4.67 -20.89 -5.27
C LEU A 126 -4.72 -20.53 -6.76
N ASP A 127 -4.12 -21.36 -7.61
CA ASP A 127 -3.95 -21.08 -9.04
C ASP A 127 -5.27 -20.74 -9.75
N GLY A 128 -5.17 -19.82 -10.70
CA GLY A 128 -6.26 -19.39 -11.57
C GLY A 128 -6.60 -17.91 -11.42
N THR A 129 -7.71 -17.52 -12.03
CA THR A 129 -8.22 -16.16 -11.98
C THR A 129 -9.54 -16.12 -11.23
N PHE A 130 -9.68 -15.15 -10.33
CA PHE A 130 -10.91 -14.92 -9.57
C PHE A 130 -11.12 -13.44 -9.27
N ALA A 131 -12.39 -13.04 -9.21
CA ALA A 131 -12.79 -11.67 -8.92
C ALA A 131 -13.04 -11.50 -7.42
N VAL A 132 -12.55 -10.40 -6.86
CA VAL A 132 -12.90 -9.87 -5.55
C VAL A 132 -13.87 -8.72 -5.78
N ILE A 133 -15.09 -8.83 -5.24
CA ILE A 133 -16.16 -7.84 -5.46
C ILE A 133 -16.68 -7.40 -4.10
N VAL A 134 -16.47 -6.13 -3.76
CA VAL A 134 -17.00 -5.55 -2.52
C VAL A 134 -18.51 -5.39 -2.65
N THR A 135 -19.27 -6.07 -1.81
CA THR A 135 -20.75 -6.07 -1.85
C THR A 135 -21.36 -5.17 -0.80
N ASP A 136 -20.67 -4.96 0.32
CA ASP A 136 -20.96 -3.95 1.33
C ASP A 136 -19.65 -3.24 1.70
N ASP A 137 -19.71 -1.93 1.97
CA ASP A 137 -18.53 -1.11 2.31
C ASP A 137 -17.67 -1.82 3.38
N ILE A 138 -16.39 -2.06 3.07
CA ILE A 138 -15.42 -2.57 4.03
C ILE A 138 -14.90 -1.37 4.82
N SER A 139 -14.98 -1.43 6.15
CA SER A 139 -14.61 -0.30 7.01
C SER A 139 -13.64 -0.74 8.11
N ALA A 140 -12.61 0.08 8.34
CA ALA A 140 -11.65 -0.10 9.42
C ALA A 140 -11.27 1.25 10.04
N ASP A 141 -10.89 1.22 11.30
CA ASP A 141 -10.10 2.31 11.88
C ASP A 141 -8.67 2.22 11.31
N PHE A 142 -7.94 3.33 11.28
CA PHE A 142 -6.54 3.31 10.84
C PHE A 142 -5.70 2.41 11.74
N ASP A 143 -4.78 1.64 11.15
CA ASP A 143 -3.86 0.73 11.84
C ASP A 143 -4.57 -0.40 12.63
N VAL A 144 -5.78 -0.78 12.20
CA VAL A 144 -6.56 -1.88 12.78
C VAL A 144 -7.20 -2.69 11.66
N GLU A 145 -7.36 -4.00 11.87
CA GLU A 145 -8.01 -4.84 10.88
C GLU A 145 -9.48 -4.42 10.66
N PRO A 146 -10.05 -4.66 9.47
CA PRO A 146 -11.42 -4.28 9.18
C PRO A 146 -12.43 -4.85 10.19
N SER A 147 -13.38 -4.01 10.59
CA SER A 147 -14.37 -4.33 11.64
C SER A 147 -15.74 -4.68 11.06
N SER A 148 -15.99 -4.33 9.79
CA SER A 148 -17.24 -4.61 9.09
C SER A 148 -17.07 -4.57 7.57
N GLY A 149 -18.03 -5.15 6.88
CA GLY A 149 -18.10 -5.19 5.42
C GLY A 149 -18.36 -6.58 4.90
N THR A 150 -18.59 -6.69 3.59
CA THR A 150 -18.71 -7.98 2.92
C THR A 150 -18.15 -7.85 1.51
N PHE A 151 -17.43 -8.87 1.08
CA PHE A 151 -17.02 -9.03 -0.30
C PHE A 151 -17.22 -10.46 -0.76
N GLU A 152 -17.22 -10.65 -2.07
CA GLU A 152 -17.32 -11.95 -2.68
C GLU A 152 -16.05 -12.29 -3.44
N VAL A 153 -15.61 -13.54 -3.31
CA VAL A 153 -14.57 -14.14 -4.14
C VAL A 153 -15.24 -15.06 -5.16
N ARG A 154 -15.20 -14.67 -6.43
CA ARG A 154 -15.90 -15.36 -7.52
C ARG A 154 -14.93 -15.99 -8.51
N THR A 155 -15.10 -17.30 -8.70
CA THR A 155 -14.56 -18.04 -9.84
C THR A 155 -15.70 -18.30 -10.84
N PRO A 156 -15.44 -18.87 -12.02
CA PRO A 156 -16.51 -19.28 -12.94
C PRO A 156 -17.51 -20.30 -12.36
N THR A 157 -17.15 -21.01 -11.28
CA THR A 157 -17.94 -22.11 -10.72
C THR A 157 -18.32 -21.93 -9.25
N GLU A 158 -17.67 -21.02 -8.55
CA GLU A 158 -17.80 -20.86 -7.11
C GLU A 158 -17.94 -19.38 -6.74
N THR A 159 -18.70 -19.12 -5.68
CA THR A 159 -18.78 -17.81 -5.02
C THR A 159 -18.62 -18.03 -3.53
N VAL A 160 -17.58 -17.44 -2.96
CA VAL A 160 -17.37 -17.38 -1.52
C VAL A 160 -17.80 -16.00 -1.05
N VAL A 161 -18.81 -15.93 -0.19
CA VAL A 161 -19.15 -14.70 0.52
C VAL A 161 -18.25 -14.60 1.75
N VAL A 162 -17.50 -13.52 1.86
CA VAL A 162 -16.62 -13.21 2.99
C VAL A 162 -17.26 -12.07 3.77
N SER A 163 -17.77 -12.36 4.95
CA SER A 163 -18.37 -11.37 5.84
C SER A 163 -17.40 -11.04 6.97
N ILE A 164 -17.05 -9.76 7.06
CA ILE A 164 -16.20 -9.22 8.12
C ILE A 164 -17.09 -8.93 9.33
N LEU A 165 -16.74 -9.54 10.46
CA LEU A 165 -17.43 -9.40 11.73
C LEU A 165 -16.55 -8.60 12.68
N ALA A 166 -17.15 -7.99 13.70
CA ALA A 166 -16.41 -7.22 14.69
C ALA A 166 -15.32 -8.01 15.45
N ASN A 167 -15.34 -9.34 15.42
CA ASN A 167 -14.33 -10.20 16.05
C ASN A 167 -14.04 -11.43 15.18
N GLY A 168 -13.85 -11.26 13.87
CA GLY A 168 -13.45 -12.36 12.99
C GLY A 168 -14.10 -12.34 11.62
N ILE A 169 -14.05 -13.48 10.94
CA ILE A 169 -14.49 -13.62 9.55
C ILE A 169 -15.42 -14.81 9.43
N GLN A 170 -16.52 -14.64 8.69
CA GLN A 170 -17.38 -15.73 8.29
C GLN A 170 -17.29 -15.93 6.77
N LEU A 171 -17.10 -17.17 6.36
CA LEU A 171 -17.15 -17.56 4.94
C LEU A 171 -18.36 -18.43 4.64
N VAL A 172 -18.97 -18.20 3.48
CA VAL A 172 -20.07 -19.02 2.95
C VAL A 172 -19.80 -19.37 1.49
N LEU A 173 -19.53 -20.64 1.21
CA LEU A 173 -19.37 -21.15 -0.16
C LEU A 173 -20.73 -21.45 -0.79
N ASN A 174 -21.06 -20.81 -1.92
CA ASN A 174 -22.24 -21.07 -2.74
C ASN A 174 -23.57 -21.10 -1.97
N GLY A 175 -23.70 -20.29 -0.91
CA GLY A 175 -24.89 -20.26 -0.04
C GLY A 175 -25.04 -21.48 0.88
N GLY A 176 -23.97 -22.25 1.09
CA GLY A 176 -23.93 -23.40 2.00
C GLY A 176 -23.84 -23.02 3.48
N ASP A 177 -23.32 -23.94 4.28
CA ASP A 177 -23.13 -23.73 5.72
C ASP A 177 -21.95 -22.76 5.99
N PRO A 178 -22.06 -21.87 7.00
CA PRO A 178 -21.01 -20.92 7.32
C PRO A 178 -19.82 -21.59 8.03
N VAL A 179 -18.62 -21.15 7.67
CA VAL A 179 -17.37 -21.42 8.41
C VAL A 179 -16.92 -20.13 9.07
N VAL A 180 -16.57 -20.16 10.35
CA VAL A 180 -16.24 -18.97 11.14
C VAL A 180 -14.83 -19.08 11.68
N TYR A 181 -14.05 -18.02 11.49
CA TYR A 181 -12.73 -17.77 12.06
C TYR A 181 -12.86 -16.66 13.10
N ASN A 182 -12.30 -16.85 14.28
CA ASN A 182 -12.54 -15.95 15.43
C ASN A 182 -11.50 -14.82 15.53
N THR A 183 -10.50 -14.82 14.65
CA THR A 183 -9.45 -13.80 14.56
C THR A 183 -9.05 -13.61 13.11
N TRP A 184 -8.52 -12.43 12.79
CA TRP A 184 -7.90 -12.16 11.50
C TRP A 184 -6.68 -13.05 11.24
N GLU A 185 -5.85 -13.28 12.26
CA GLU A 185 -4.70 -14.20 12.17
C GLU A 185 -5.10 -15.62 11.74
N GLU A 186 -6.07 -16.23 12.43
CA GLU A 186 -6.58 -17.57 12.06
C GLU A 186 -7.10 -17.64 10.61
N PHE A 187 -7.67 -16.53 10.11
CA PHE A 187 -8.16 -16.46 8.74
C PHE A 187 -7.04 -16.23 7.72
N SER A 188 -6.07 -15.39 8.02
CA SER A 188 -4.94 -15.10 7.13
C SER A 188 -4.00 -16.30 6.99
N ASP A 189 -3.80 -17.07 8.07
CA ASP A 189 -3.03 -18.32 8.09
C ASP A 189 -3.52 -19.38 7.08
N LEU A 190 -4.77 -19.29 6.62
CA LEU A 190 -5.32 -20.21 5.64
C LEU A 190 -4.59 -20.17 4.31
N ILE A 191 -3.94 -19.06 3.95
CA ILE A 191 -3.18 -18.94 2.70
C ILE A 191 -2.13 -20.05 2.62
N GLU A 192 -1.48 -20.35 3.75
CA GLU A 192 -0.41 -21.35 3.86
C GLU A 192 -0.89 -22.75 4.19
N ASP A 193 -2.03 -22.87 4.85
CA ASP A 193 -2.51 -24.17 5.30
C ASP A 193 -2.96 -25.03 4.12
N ASP A 194 -2.04 -25.87 3.64
CA ASP A 194 -2.25 -26.78 2.52
C ASP A 194 -3.28 -27.88 2.80
N THR A 195 -3.74 -27.99 4.05
CA THR A 195 -4.81 -28.90 4.46
C THR A 195 -6.20 -28.31 4.27
N GLN A 196 -6.32 -26.99 4.06
CA GLN A 196 -7.59 -26.28 3.87
C GLN A 196 -8.09 -26.37 2.43
N GLU A 197 -9.40 -26.17 2.27
CA GLU A 197 -10.01 -26.19 0.95
C GLU A 197 -9.61 -24.96 0.13
N ALA A 198 -9.42 -25.13 -1.18
CA ALA A 198 -8.96 -24.08 -2.10
C ALA A 198 -9.75 -22.76 -1.98
N TRP A 199 -11.06 -22.85 -1.78
CA TRP A 199 -11.93 -21.68 -1.69
C TRP A 199 -11.70 -20.86 -0.41
N GLN A 200 -11.31 -21.50 0.70
CA GLN A 200 -10.94 -20.82 1.94
C GLN A 200 -9.63 -20.07 1.78
N ARG A 201 -8.63 -20.74 1.18
CA ARG A 201 -7.30 -20.16 0.92
C ARG A 201 -7.36 -18.98 -0.04
N ARG A 202 -8.18 -19.07 -1.09
CA ARG A 202 -8.45 -17.95 -2.03
C ARG A 202 -9.18 -16.80 -1.35
N ALA A 203 -10.08 -17.07 -0.41
CA ALA A 203 -10.75 -16.02 0.35
C ALA A 203 -9.76 -15.25 1.24
N ALA A 204 -8.85 -15.96 1.92
CA ALA A 204 -7.81 -15.34 2.71
C ALA A 204 -6.83 -14.52 1.85
N LEU A 205 -6.40 -15.07 0.70
CA LEU A 205 -5.54 -14.34 -0.25
C LEU A 205 -6.24 -13.09 -0.79
N ALA A 206 -7.53 -13.16 -1.12
CA ALA A 206 -8.30 -12.02 -1.57
C ALA A 206 -8.37 -10.91 -0.51
N ALA A 207 -8.55 -11.27 0.77
CA ALA A 207 -8.51 -10.28 1.84
C ALA A 207 -7.14 -9.61 1.95
N GLY A 208 -6.06 -10.39 1.88
CA GLY A 208 -4.70 -9.84 1.95
C GLY A 208 -4.34 -8.93 0.81
N VAL A 209 -4.80 -9.22 -0.41
CA VAL A 209 -4.59 -8.28 -1.52
C VAL A 209 -5.37 -6.99 -1.32
N MET A 210 -6.61 -7.05 -0.78
CA MET A 210 -7.38 -5.84 -0.50
C MET A 210 -6.73 -4.99 0.60
N GLU A 211 -6.16 -5.62 1.62
CA GLU A 211 -5.40 -4.96 2.68
C GLU A 211 -4.13 -4.32 2.15
N PHE A 212 -3.30 -5.09 1.45
CA PHE A 212 -2.10 -4.60 0.78
C PHE A 212 -2.39 -3.38 -0.11
N LEU A 213 -3.41 -3.43 -0.97
CA LEU A 213 -3.79 -2.28 -1.81
C LEU A 213 -4.15 -1.03 -0.99
N THR A 214 -4.72 -1.22 0.21
CA THR A 214 -5.10 -0.13 1.10
C THR A 214 -3.89 0.42 1.88
N GLU A 215 -2.96 -0.44 2.30
CA GLU A 215 -1.69 -0.04 2.90
C GLU A 215 -0.85 0.78 1.93
N GLN A 216 -0.76 0.36 0.66
CA GLN A 216 -0.01 1.10 -0.35
C GLN A 216 -0.59 2.50 -0.59
N PHE A 217 -1.90 2.70 -0.37
CA PHE A 217 -2.48 4.04 -0.35
C PHE A 217 -1.94 4.89 0.81
N PHE A 218 -1.85 4.34 2.02
CA PHE A 218 -1.33 5.05 3.19
C PHE A 218 0.16 5.38 3.05
N ASP A 219 0.97 4.43 2.57
CA ASP A 219 2.39 4.65 2.30
C ASP A 219 2.57 5.84 1.36
N VAL A 220 1.80 5.88 0.25
CA VAL A 220 1.85 6.98 -0.73
C VAL A 220 1.37 8.29 -0.13
N ALA A 221 0.36 8.26 0.73
CA ALA A 221 -0.11 9.48 1.40
C ALA A 221 0.93 10.07 2.36
N ASP A 222 1.70 9.21 3.05
CA ASP A 222 2.83 9.64 3.88
C ASP A 222 3.97 10.20 3.03
N VAL A 223 4.22 9.63 1.84
CA VAL A 223 5.19 10.17 0.88
C VAL A 223 4.85 11.60 0.49
N LEU A 224 3.58 11.88 0.19
CA LEU A 224 3.13 13.19 -0.30
C LEU A 224 3.52 14.33 0.66
N ASP A 225 3.60 14.07 1.97
CA ASP A 225 4.05 15.03 2.98
C ASP A 225 5.54 15.40 2.84
N THR A 226 6.36 14.49 2.32
CA THR A 226 7.81 14.67 2.26
C THR A 226 8.31 15.36 1.00
N LEU A 227 7.47 15.49 -0.04
CA LEU A 227 7.90 15.94 -1.36
C LEU A 227 8.52 17.34 -1.34
N GLU A 228 7.96 18.26 -0.56
CA GLU A 228 8.53 19.61 -0.43
C GLU A 228 9.96 19.55 0.15
N LEU A 229 10.16 18.76 1.21
CA LEU A 229 11.48 18.59 1.81
C LEU A 229 12.49 18.02 0.80
N VAL A 230 12.04 17.08 -0.04
CA VAL A 230 12.85 16.51 -1.13
C VAL A 230 13.25 17.60 -2.11
N THR A 231 12.33 18.47 -2.54
CA THR A 231 12.69 19.55 -3.49
C THR A 231 13.76 20.49 -2.94
N LEU A 232 13.75 20.75 -1.63
CA LEU A 232 14.73 21.62 -0.95
C LEU A 232 16.09 20.94 -0.75
N ASN A 233 16.11 19.62 -0.58
CA ASN A 233 17.30 18.85 -0.21
C ASN A 233 17.60 17.72 -1.20
N ASN A 234 17.43 17.96 -2.49
CA ASN A 234 17.51 16.93 -3.53
C ASN A 234 18.96 16.52 -3.89
N PRO A 235 19.36 15.23 -3.78
CA PRO A 235 18.60 14.11 -3.24
C PRO A 235 18.70 14.03 -1.71
N ILE A 236 17.63 13.56 -1.07
CA ILE A 236 17.64 13.20 0.34
C ILE A 236 18.25 11.79 0.45
N ILE A 237 19.21 11.63 1.36
CA ILE A 237 19.86 10.34 1.62
C ILE A 237 19.78 10.06 3.11
N GLU A 238 19.20 8.91 3.44
CA GLU A 238 19.01 8.47 4.82
C GLU A 238 19.59 7.08 5.02
N THR A 239 20.22 6.85 6.18
CA THR A 239 20.71 5.54 6.55
C THR A 239 19.59 4.72 7.15
N CYS A 240 19.44 3.48 6.72
CA CYS A 240 18.50 2.54 7.32
C CYS A 240 19.01 2.02 8.67
N ASP A 241 18.29 1.09 9.27
CA ASP A 241 18.72 0.49 10.52
C ASP A 241 20.01 -0.31 10.35
N LEU A 242 20.80 -0.30 11.42
CA LEU A 242 22.01 -1.10 11.53
C LEU A 242 21.61 -2.50 12.02
N PHE A 243 22.03 -3.55 11.29
CA PHE A 243 21.84 -4.92 11.77
C PHE A 243 22.44 -5.09 13.18
N PRO A 244 21.69 -5.67 14.13
CA PRO A 244 22.19 -5.88 15.50
C PRO A 244 23.24 -7.00 15.57
N GLY A 245 23.40 -7.78 14.50
CA GLY A 245 24.27 -8.94 14.42
C GLY A 245 25.03 -9.06 13.10
N THR A 246 25.32 -10.29 12.67
CA THR A 246 25.93 -10.55 11.37
C THR A 246 24.83 -10.54 10.30
N PRO A 247 24.88 -9.62 9.32
CA PRO A 247 23.87 -9.55 8.27
C PRO A 247 23.89 -10.82 7.40
N PRO A 248 22.80 -11.12 6.68
CA PRO A 248 22.79 -12.19 5.70
C PRO A 248 23.90 -12.04 4.65
N ALA A 249 24.35 -13.16 4.09
CA ALA A 249 25.43 -13.14 3.11
C ALA A 249 25.04 -12.29 1.88
N GLY A 250 25.86 -11.28 1.57
CA GLY A 250 25.60 -10.38 0.43
C GLY A 250 24.72 -9.18 0.75
N VAL A 251 24.26 -9.04 2.00
CA VAL A 251 23.51 -7.88 2.50
C VAL A 251 24.46 -6.93 3.25
N LEU A 252 24.29 -5.62 3.05
CA LEU A 252 25.03 -4.58 3.78
C LEU A 252 24.69 -4.62 5.28
N GLY A 253 25.67 -4.31 6.13
CA GLY A 253 25.40 -4.18 7.58
C GLY A 253 24.49 -2.99 7.93
N GLN A 254 24.47 -1.97 7.06
CA GLN A 254 23.55 -0.85 7.11
C GLN A 254 23.35 -0.35 5.69
N GLY A 255 22.10 -0.36 5.23
CA GLY A 255 21.70 0.14 3.92
C GLY A 255 21.43 1.65 3.92
N GLN A 256 20.88 2.12 2.81
CA GLN A 256 20.43 3.50 2.68
C GLN A 256 19.18 3.61 1.79
N ILE A 257 18.41 4.66 2.04
CA ILE A 257 17.33 5.15 1.19
C ILE A 257 17.85 6.41 0.48
N THR A 258 17.48 6.58 -0.78
CA THR A 258 17.75 7.80 -1.54
C THR A 258 16.49 8.24 -2.24
N VAL A 259 15.97 9.40 -1.85
CA VAL A 259 14.81 10.03 -2.46
C VAL A 259 15.29 11.16 -3.36
N THR A 260 14.94 11.06 -4.65
CA THR A 260 15.36 12.02 -5.68
C THR A 260 14.13 12.62 -6.35
N TRP A 261 14.04 13.93 -6.37
CA TRP A 261 13.10 14.64 -7.22
C TRP A 261 13.71 14.84 -8.62
N LEU A 262 12.97 14.48 -9.67
CA LEU A 262 13.44 14.53 -11.05
C LEU A 262 12.96 15.79 -11.79
N GLY A 263 12.14 16.60 -11.15
CA GLY A 263 11.63 17.87 -11.67
C GLY A 263 12.63 19.03 -11.62
N SER A 264 12.12 20.24 -11.82
CA SER A 264 12.95 21.45 -11.75
C SER A 264 12.14 22.68 -11.34
N GLY A 265 12.72 23.54 -10.51
CA GLY A 265 12.09 24.80 -10.09
C GLY A 265 11.41 24.66 -8.73
N GLU A 266 10.11 24.90 -8.69
CA GLU A 266 9.24 24.61 -7.55
C GLU A 266 8.51 23.29 -7.82
N LEU A 267 8.03 22.62 -6.77
CA LEU A 267 7.18 21.45 -6.90
C LEU A 267 5.96 21.79 -7.75
N SER A 268 5.67 21.01 -8.78
CA SER A 268 4.59 21.29 -9.71
C SER A 268 4.00 20.04 -10.35
N ASP A 269 2.77 20.17 -10.87
CA ASP A 269 2.11 19.11 -11.62
C ASP A 269 3.01 18.55 -12.73
N GLY A 270 3.07 17.22 -12.81
CA GLY A 270 3.90 16.49 -13.76
C GLY A 270 5.31 16.20 -13.27
N ASP A 271 5.68 16.60 -12.05
CA ASP A 271 6.95 16.21 -11.45
C ASP A 271 6.99 14.71 -11.10
N ASP A 272 8.20 14.15 -11.19
CA ASP A 272 8.47 12.74 -10.91
C ASP A 272 9.48 12.60 -9.75
N PHE A 273 9.41 11.47 -9.04
CA PHE A 273 10.30 11.13 -7.94
C PHE A 273 10.78 9.68 -8.03
N ASP A 274 12.04 9.46 -7.67
CA ASP A 274 12.64 8.13 -7.52
C ASP A 274 13.00 7.88 -6.07
N TRP A 275 12.53 6.76 -5.54
CA TRP A 275 12.81 6.27 -4.20
C TRP A 275 13.63 5.01 -4.29
N SER A 276 14.94 5.13 -4.15
CA SER A 276 15.87 4.01 -4.24
C SER A 276 16.22 3.46 -2.87
N PHE A 277 16.04 2.16 -2.72
CA PHE A 277 16.42 1.36 -1.56
C PHE A 277 17.65 0.55 -1.93
N ASN A 278 18.76 0.78 -1.23
CA ASN A 278 19.97 0.00 -1.39
C ASN A 278 20.17 -0.87 -0.14
N GLN A 279 19.62 -2.08 -0.20
CA GLN A 279 19.64 -3.07 0.89
C GLN A 279 19.28 -2.46 2.25
N CYS A 280 18.19 -1.72 2.27
CA CYS A 280 17.67 -1.02 3.43
C CYS A 280 17.04 -2.03 4.39
N TRP A 281 17.63 -2.20 5.57
CA TRP A 281 17.06 -3.08 6.59
C TRP A 281 16.18 -2.27 7.54
N SER A 282 14.95 -2.74 7.77
CA SER A 282 14.02 -2.23 8.78
C SER A 282 14.10 -3.14 10.01
N ALA A 283 14.41 -2.55 11.18
CA ALA A 283 14.43 -3.32 12.43
C ALA A 283 13.03 -3.67 12.94
N ASP A 284 12.03 -2.87 12.58
CA ASP A 284 10.64 -3.06 13.01
C ASP A 284 9.98 -4.23 12.26
N ASP A 285 10.28 -4.35 10.96
CA ASP A 285 9.71 -5.39 10.09
C ASP A 285 10.64 -6.62 9.99
N GLU A 286 11.90 -6.49 10.43
CA GLU A 286 12.95 -7.50 10.25
C GLU A 286 13.19 -7.83 8.76
N GLU A 287 13.04 -6.86 7.87
CA GLU A 287 13.09 -7.03 6.40
C GLU A 287 14.17 -6.20 5.72
N VAL A 288 14.70 -6.72 4.61
CA VAL A 288 15.60 -5.99 3.70
C VAL A 288 14.86 -5.58 2.43
N ILE A 289 14.78 -4.28 2.19
CA ILE A 289 14.21 -3.67 0.99
C ILE A 289 15.33 -3.29 0.02
N ASN A 290 15.18 -3.66 -1.25
CA ASN A 290 16.13 -3.30 -2.30
C ASN A 290 15.43 -3.06 -3.65
N GLY A 291 15.74 -1.98 -4.33
CA GLY A 291 15.15 -1.62 -5.62
C GLY A 291 14.71 -0.16 -5.67
N THR A 292 13.69 0.12 -6.48
CA THR A 292 13.15 1.48 -6.63
C THR A 292 11.63 1.49 -6.62
N ILE A 293 11.05 2.50 -5.96
CA ILE A 293 9.67 2.93 -6.19
C ILE A 293 9.75 4.25 -6.96
N THR A 294 9.07 4.34 -8.09
CA THR A 294 8.99 5.58 -8.89
C THR A 294 7.58 6.15 -8.76
N LEU A 295 7.50 7.45 -8.48
CA LEU A 295 6.27 8.20 -8.35
C LEU A 295 6.20 9.18 -9.51
N GLU A 296 5.38 8.87 -10.51
CA GLU A 296 5.33 9.59 -11.77
C GLU A 296 4.07 10.45 -11.88
N ASN A 297 4.23 11.61 -12.50
CA ASN A 297 3.16 12.56 -12.80
C ASN A 297 2.40 12.98 -11.53
N TYR A 298 3.12 13.60 -10.60
CA TYR A 298 2.54 14.29 -9.44
C TYR A 298 1.43 15.23 -9.88
N THR A 299 0.36 15.31 -9.11
CA THR A 299 -0.74 16.25 -9.31
C THR A 299 -1.15 16.82 -7.96
N GLU A 300 -1.31 18.14 -7.88
CA GLU A 300 -1.88 18.83 -6.73
C GLU A 300 -2.77 19.99 -7.19
N THR A 301 -4.00 20.04 -6.69
CA THR A 301 -4.93 21.14 -6.97
C THR A 301 -5.51 21.66 -5.67
N ILE A 302 -5.47 22.99 -5.52
CA ILE A 302 -6.07 23.72 -4.40
C ILE A 302 -7.32 24.45 -4.90
N ASP A 303 -8.44 24.33 -4.18
CA ASP A 303 -9.62 25.16 -4.46
C ASP A 303 -9.39 26.59 -3.95
N PHE A 304 -9.21 27.51 -4.90
CA PHE A 304 -8.98 28.93 -4.63
C PHE A 304 -10.12 29.63 -3.86
N ASN A 305 -11.34 29.07 -3.85
CA ASN A 305 -12.47 29.71 -3.16
C ASN A 305 -12.40 29.57 -1.63
N ASN A 306 -11.81 28.48 -1.15
CA ASN A 306 -11.77 28.12 0.27
C ASN A 306 -10.35 27.79 0.77
N ASN A 307 -9.34 27.88 -0.10
CA ASN A 307 -7.96 27.51 0.15
C ASN A 307 -7.81 26.05 0.63
N SER A 308 -8.68 25.14 0.19
CA SER A 308 -8.60 23.73 0.60
C SER A 308 -7.93 22.86 -0.45
N LEU A 309 -7.17 21.86 -0.01
CA LEU A 309 -6.64 20.83 -0.90
C LEU A 309 -7.82 20.11 -1.57
N PHE A 310 -7.92 20.23 -2.89
CA PHE A 310 -8.99 19.64 -3.70
C PHE A 310 -8.61 18.25 -4.20
N GLU A 311 -7.39 18.10 -4.70
CA GLU A 311 -6.87 16.86 -5.29
C GLU A 311 -5.36 16.75 -5.06
N ILE A 312 -4.85 15.55 -4.79
CA ILE A 312 -3.42 15.22 -4.75
C ILE A 312 -3.17 13.76 -5.14
N GLY A 313 -2.04 13.46 -5.77
CA GLY A 313 -1.60 12.08 -5.99
C GLY A 313 -0.61 11.92 -7.15
N PHE A 314 -0.60 10.71 -7.71
CA PHE A 314 0.29 10.31 -8.81
C PHE A 314 -0.49 9.59 -9.92
N GLY A 315 -0.37 10.12 -11.13
CA GLY A 315 -1.11 9.66 -12.30
C GLY A 315 -2.63 9.81 -12.21
N GLY A 316 -3.34 9.32 -13.23
CA GLY A 316 -4.69 8.76 -13.08
C GLY A 316 -5.86 9.61 -12.57
N LEU A 317 -6.23 10.66 -13.31
CA LEU A 317 -7.62 10.80 -13.77
C LEU A 317 -7.62 10.97 -15.30
N SER A 318 -8.60 10.38 -16.00
CA SER A 318 -8.76 10.45 -17.47
C SER A 318 -7.65 9.80 -18.33
N GLY A 319 -6.91 8.82 -17.79
CA GLY A 319 -5.92 8.06 -18.55
C GLY A 319 -4.59 8.78 -18.77
N GLN A 320 -4.25 9.73 -17.89
CA GLN A 320 -2.92 10.33 -17.87
C GLN A 320 -1.85 9.27 -17.53
N PRO A 321 -0.65 9.37 -18.13
CA PRO A 321 0.49 8.53 -17.78
C PRO A 321 0.95 8.79 -16.34
N GLY A 322 1.72 7.84 -15.80
CA GLY A 322 2.27 7.89 -14.45
C GLY A 322 1.49 7.08 -13.41
N GLY A 323 1.84 7.27 -12.14
CA GLY A 323 1.38 6.46 -11.02
C GLY A 323 2.52 6.12 -10.06
N VAL A 324 2.26 5.18 -9.17
CA VAL A 324 3.22 4.60 -8.22
C VAL A 324 3.67 3.26 -8.78
N ILE A 325 4.94 3.16 -9.12
CA ILE A 325 5.52 2.04 -9.87
C ILE A 325 6.60 1.39 -9.01
N TYR A 326 6.46 0.10 -8.78
CA TYR A 326 7.37 -0.72 -8.00
C TYR A 326 8.32 -1.47 -8.93
N ASP A 327 9.60 -1.49 -8.54
CA ASP A 327 10.61 -2.46 -8.95
C ASP A 327 11.48 -2.76 -7.72
N ILE A 328 10.86 -3.41 -6.74
CA ILE A 328 11.48 -3.68 -5.44
C ILE A 328 11.49 -5.17 -5.12
N THR A 329 12.47 -5.55 -4.31
CA THR A 329 12.56 -6.84 -3.65
C THR A 329 12.56 -6.60 -2.15
N LEU A 330 11.64 -7.28 -1.47
CA LEU A 330 11.53 -7.40 -0.02
C LEU A 330 12.09 -8.76 0.37
N SER A 331 12.76 -8.85 1.51
CA SER A 331 13.39 -10.08 1.97
C SER A 331 13.34 -10.17 3.48
N GLU A 332 12.50 -11.04 4.01
CA GLU A 332 12.41 -11.28 5.45
C GLU A 332 13.73 -11.87 5.97
N THR A 333 14.16 -11.41 7.13
CA THR A 333 15.38 -11.89 7.79
C THR A 333 15.04 -12.73 9.01
N LEU A 334 15.58 -13.95 9.05
CA LEU A 334 15.45 -14.85 10.18
C LEU A 334 16.71 -14.79 11.05
N GLU A 335 16.56 -14.49 12.33
CA GLU A 335 17.66 -14.51 13.30
C GLU A 335 17.85 -15.90 13.93
N ASP A 336 19.08 -16.43 13.87
CA ASP A 336 19.55 -17.52 14.73
C ASP A 336 20.88 -17.15 15.40
N ASN A 337 20.87 -17.01 16.72
CA ASN A 337 22.04 -16.67 17.54
C ASN A 337 22.81 -15.45 16.98
N THR A 338 22.13 -14.33 16.68
CA THR A 338 22.70 -13.08 16.12
C THR A 338 23.25 -13.19 14.70
N VAL A 339 22.98 -14.30 14.00
CA VAL A 339 23.24 -14.45 12.57
C VAL A 339 21.91 -14.40 11.85
N PHE A 340 21.79 -13.47 10.91
CA PHE A 340 20.60 -13.31 10.10
C PHE A 340 20.74 -14.09 8.79
N THR A 341 19.64 -14.68 8.34
CA THR A 341 19.54 -15.39 7.06
C THR A 341 18.28 -14.99 6.32
N ILE A 342 18.30 -15.06 4.99
CA ILE A 342 17.12 -14.88 4.13
C ILE A 342 16.92 -16.23 3.41
N LEU A 343 15.73 -16.80 3.49
CA LEU A 343 15.39 -18.00 2.72
C LEU A 343 14.84 -17.59 1.35
N PRO A 344 15.04 -18.39 0.28
CA PRO A 344 14.52 -18.06 -1.05
C PRO A 344 12.99 -17.90 -1.12
N GLU A 345 12.26 -18.64 -0.29
CA GLU A 345 10.81 -18.52 -0.15
C GLU A 345 10.40 -17.16 0.41
N ASP A 346 11.22 -16.55 1.28
CA ASP A 346 10.96 -15.31 2.03
C ASP A 346 11.29 -14.02 1.24
N ILE A 347 11.50 -14.17 -0.07
CA ILE A 347 11.82 -13.06 -0.96
C ILE A 347 10.57 -12.71 -1.77
N VAL A 348 10.06 -11.49 -1.62
CA VAL A 348 8.96 -10.98 -2.45
C VAL A 348 9.50 -9.96 -3.44
N THR A 349 9.16 -10.10 -4.72
CA THR A 349 9.43 -9.06 -5.71
C THR A 349 8.13 -8.39 -6.11
N LEU A 350 8.05 -7.08 -5.93
CA LEU A 350 6.94 -6.24 -6.39
C LEU A 350 7.33 -5.53 -7.67
N THR A 351 6.48 -5.65 -8.69
CA THR A 351 6.65 -5.03 -10.00
C THR A 351 5.34 -4.44 -10.52
N GLY A 352 5.41 -3.48 -11.43
CA GLY A 352 4.22 -2.80 -11.95
C GLY A 352 3.71 -1.78 -10.93
N GLY A 353 2.41 -1.49 -10.90
CA GLY A 353 1.93 -0.43 -10.02
C GLY A 353 0.47 -0.07 -10.20
N PHE A 354 0.13 1.11 -9.69
CA PHE A 354 -1.21 1.69 -9.77
C PHE A 354 -1.12 3.21 -9.88
N ALA A 355 -2.16 3.84 -10.42
CA ALA A 355 -2.37 5.26 -10.22
C ALA A 355 -3.16 5.49 -8.93
N LEU A 356 -2.86 6.58 -8.23
CA LEU A 356 -3.53 6.97 -6.99
C LEU A 356 -3.91 8.44 -7.02
N ILE A 357 -5.18 8.72 -6.76
CA ILE A 357 -5.68 10.09 -6.54
C ILE A 357 -6.49 10.16 -5.25
N ILE A 358 -6.21 11.19 -4.46
CA ILE A 358 -6.94 11.61 -3.28
C ILE A 358 -7.66 12.90 -3.64
N GLN A 359 -8.98 12.94 -3.51
CA GLN A 359 -9.76 14.14 -3.86
C GLN A 359 -10.93 14.34 -2.91
N VAL A 360 -11.40 15.58 -2.80
CA VAL A 360 -12.55 15.92 -1.96
C VAL A 360 -13.83 15.15 -2.40
N PRO A 361 -14.78 14.90 -1.47
CA PRO A 361 -15.93 14.02 -1.71
C PRO A 361 -16.88 14.35 -2.87
#